data_AF-A0A7C4KLX6-F1
#
_entry.id   AF-A0A7C4KLX6-F1
#
_cell.length_a   1.000
_cell.length_b   1.000
_cell.length_c   1.000
_cell.angle_alpha   90.00
_cell.angle_beta   90.00
_cell.angle_gamma   90.00
#
_symmetry.space_group_name_H-M   'P 1'
#
loop_
_entity.id
_entity.type
_entity.pdbx_description
1 polymer ?
#
loop_
_entity_poly.entity_id
_entity_poly.type
_entity_poly.pdbx_seq_one_letter_code
_entity_poly.pdbx_strand_id
1 'polypeptide(L)'
;MLSRIYLCGLLACLCASLAAIGAGAPSAEEVEIALAATRNRLAELRKTCKESHPLVQTELRRIEELERRRRLPSTPETELALAREKLAELKRTCKEKHPAIQAQLARIAELERKLQTTPAHP
;
A
#
# COMPACT_ATOMS: atom_id res chain seq x y z
N MET A 1 -6.64 6.39 -35.33
CA MET A 1 -7.62 6.61 -34.23
C MET A 1 -7.37 5.70 -33.02
N LEU A 2 -6.13 5.53 -32.53
CA LEU A 2 -5.84 4.69 -31.35
C LEU A 2 -5.14 5.43 -30.18
N SER A 3 -4.65 6.65 -30.37
CA SER A 3 -3.87 7.35 -29.32
C SER A 3 -4.68 8.04 -28.23
N ARG A 4 -6.01 8.19 -28.39
CA ARG A 4 -6.85 8.93 -27.41
C ARG A 4 -7.49 8.05 -26.33
N ILE A 5 -7.58 6.74 -26.54
CA ILE A 5 -8.17 5.80 -25.55
C ILE A 5 -7.12 5.44 -24.47
N TYR A 6 -5.85 5.31 -24.84
CA TYR A 6 -4.77 5.04 -23.89
C TYR A 6 -4.41 6.24 -23.00
N LEU A 7 -4.65 7.47 -23.47
CA LEU A 7 -4.30 8.68 -22.72
C LEU A 7 -5.31 9.00 -21.60
N CYS A 8 -6.59 8.63 -21.77
CA CYS A 8 -7.59 8.76 -20.70
C CYS A 8 -7.49 7.64 -19.65
N GLY A 9 -7.00 6.45 -20.01
CA GLY A 9 -6.81 5.33 -19.08
C GLY A 9 -5.56 5.45 -18.19
N LEU A 10 -4.51 6.14 -18.65
CA LEU A 10 -3.27 6.32 -17.88
C LEU A 10 -3.35 7.45 -16.85
N LEU A 11 -4.19 8.47 -17.07
CA LEU A 11 -4.24 9.64 -16.18
C LEU A 11 -5.32 9.58 -15.09
N ALA A 12 -6.33 8.70 -15.21
CA ALA A 12 -7.51 8.73 -14.33
C ALA A 12 -7.51 7.68 -13.19
N CYS A 13 -6.57 6.72 -13.17
CA CYS A 13 -6.67 5.59 -12.22
C CYS A 13 -5.59 5.53 -11.13
N LEU A 14 -4.57 6.39 -11.16
CA LEU A 14 -3.47 6.33 -10.17
C LEU A 14 -3.67 7.25 -8.94
N CYS A 15 -4.72 8.07 -8.90
CA CYS A 15 -4.96 9.01 -7.79
C CYS A 15 -6.06 8.58 -6.79
N ALA A 16 -6.84 7.53 -7.06
CA ALA A 16 -8.14 7.35 -6.39
C ALA A 16 -8.20 6.31 -5.26
N SER A 17 -7.10 5.92 -4.61
CA SER A 17 -7.23 4.98 -3.48
C SER A 17 -6.21 5.10 -2.35
N LEU A 18 -5.28 6.05 -2.37
CA LEU A 18 -4.19 6.04 -1.39
C LEU A 18 -3.92 7.41 -0.75
N ALA A 19 -4.97 8.07 -0.29
CA ALA A 19 -4.81 9.27 0.53
C ALA A 19 -6.03 9.50 1.43
N ALA A 20 -6.25 8.62 2.40
CA ALA A 20 -6.91 8.96 3.67
C ALA A 20 -7.10 7.70 4.52
N ILE A 21 -6.03 7.26 5.20
CA ILE A 21 -6.08 6.93 6.64
C ILE A 21 -4.70 7.30 7.16
N GLY A 22 -4.60 8.43 7.85
CA GLY A 22 -3.54 8.65 8.81
C GLY A 22 -3.80 7.81 10.06
N ALA A 23 -2.74 7.58 10.83
CA ALA A 23 -2.67 6.88 12.11
C ALA A 23 -2.24 5.41 12.02
N GLY A 24 -1.16 5.08 12.74
CA GLY A 24 -0.74 3.72 13.02
C GLY A 24 -0.05 3.00 11.87
N ALA A 25 0.84 2.06 12.19
CA ALA A 25 0.97 0.93 11.29
C ALA A 25 -0.38 0.22 11.35
N PRO A 26 -0.90 -0.31 10.22
CA PRO A 26 -2.18 -0.96 10.27
C PRO A 26 -2.07 -2.11 11.26
N SER A 27 -2.80 -1.99 12.36
CA SER A 27 -2.90 -3.06 13.35
C SER A 27 -3.33 -4.34 12.64
N ALA A 28 -3.04 -5.52 13.19
CA ALA A 28 -3.44 -6.78 12.55
C ALA A 28 -4.92 -6.78 12.13
N GLU A 29 -5.77 -6.12 12.91
CA GLU A 29 -7.18 -5.87 12.62
C GLU A 29 -7.42 -4.99 11.37
N GLU A 30 -6.68 -3.91 11.18
CA GLU A 30 -6.78 -3.05 9.99
C GLU A 30 -6.35 -3.77 8.72
N VAL A 31 -5.35 -4.65 8.81
CA VAL A 31 -4.93 -5.50 7.70
C VAL A 31 -6.06 -6.47 7.33
N GLU A 32 -6.72 -7.08 8.31
CA GLU A 32 -7.87 -7.97 8.07
C GLU A 32 -9.07 -7.21 7.47
N ILE A 33 -9.39 -6.02 7.97
CA ILE A 33 -10.45 -5.16 7.42
C ILE A 33 -10.13 -4.78 5.97
N ALA A 34 -8.91 -4.34 5.69
CA ALA A 34 -8.46 -4.00 4.35
C ALA A 34 -8.51 -5.21 3.40
N LEU A 35 -8.14 -6.39 3.90
CA LEU A 35 -8.14 -7.63 3.13
C LEU A 35 -9.57 -8.08 2.80
N ALA A 36 -10.50 -7.99 3.75
CA ALA A 36 -11.93 -8.24 3.51
C ALA A 36 -12.51 -7.26 2.47
N ALA A 37 -12.23 -5.96 2.61
CA ALA A 37 -12.67 -4.95 1.66
C ALA A 37 -12.12 -5.19 0.25
N THR A 38 -10.83 -5.56 0.14
CA THR A 38 -10.17 -5.85 -1.13
C THR A 38 -10.75 -7.10 -1.79
N ARG A 39 -11.04 -8.16 -1.02
CA ARG A 39 -11.72 -9.37 -1.52
C ARG A 39 -13.12 -9.08 -2.04
N ASN A 40 -13.89 -8.26 -1.33
CA ASN A 40 -15.22 -7.85 -1.78
C ASN A 40 -15.15 -7.06 -3.09
N ARG A 41 -14.20 -6.13 -3.21
CA ARG A 41 -13.99 -5.37 -4.46
C ARG A 41 -13.58 -6.28 -5.62
N LEU A 42 -12.71 -7.26 -5.37
CA LEU A 42 -12.34 -8.27 -6.36
C LEU A 42 -13.56 -9.09 -6.82
N ALA A 43 -14.44 -9.48 -5.90
CA ALA A 43 -15.66 -10.22 -6.23
C ALA A 43 -16.60 -9.40 -7.13
N GLU A 44 -16.79 -8.10 -6.84
CA GLU A 44 -17.57 -7.21 -7.71
C GLU A 44 -16.91 -7.01 -9.08
N LEU A 45 -15.58 -6.85 -9.13
CA LEU A 45 -14.85 -6.76 -10.40
C LEU A 45 -14.98 -8.03 -11.23
N ARG A 46 -14.96 -9.23 -10.61
CA ARG A 46 -15.11 -10.50 -11.33
C ARG A 46 -16.49 -10.68 -11.96
N LYS A 47 -17.53 -9.98 -11.49
CA LYS A 47 -18.86 -10.00 -12.13
C LYS A 47 -18.88 -9.24 -13.46
N THR A 48 -18.01 -8.25 -13.63
CA THR A 48 -18.04 -7.31 -14.75
C THR A 48 -16.81 -7.41 -15.66
N CYS A 49 -15.69 -7.88 -15.12
CA CYS A 49 -14.38 -7.93 -15.78
C CYS A 49 -13.87 -9.37 -15.84
N LYS A 50 -13.20 -9.72 -16.94
CA LYS A 50 -12.48 -11.00 -17.08
C LYS A 50 -11.26 -11.04 -16.14
N GLU A 51 -10.78 -12.24 -15.82
CA GLU A 51 -9.64 -12.41 -14.90
C GLU A 51 -8.34 -11.75 -15.39
N SER A 52 -8.17 -11.63 -16.71
CA SER A 52 -7.03 -10.94 -17.32
C SER A 52 -7.12 -9.41 -17.23
N HIS A 53 -8.20 -8.85 -16.68
CA HIS A 53 -8.39 -7.40 -16.63
C HIS A 53 -7.38 -6.76 -15.66
N PRO A 54 -6.72 -5.64 -16.03
CA PRO A 54 -5.69 -5.01 -15.19
C PRO A 54 -6.14 -4.66 -13.77
N LEU A 55 -7.41 -4.27 -13.60
CA LEU A 55 -7.98 -3.99 -12.26
C LEU A 55 -8.10 -5.25 -11.40
N VAL A 56 -8.48 -6.39 -11.98
CA VAL A 56 -8.56 -7.68 -11.27
C VAL A 56 -7.17 -8.10 -10.81
N GLN A 57 -6.17 -7.98 -11.70
CA GLN A 57 -4.77 -8.27 -11.38
C GLN A 57 -4.20 -7.34 -10.30
N THR A 58 -4.62 -6.07 -10.30
CA THR A 58 -4.21 -5.09 -9.29
C THR A 58 -4.76 -5.45 -7.91
N GLU A 59 -6.05 -5.80 -7.81
CA GLU A 59 -6.65 -6.20 -6.54
C GLU A 59 -6.10 -7.54 -6.04
N LEU A 60 -5.79 -8.49 -6.95
CA LEU A 60 -5.12 -9.75 -6.59
C LEU A 60 -3.75 -9.50 -5.95
N ARG A 61 -2.90 -8.68 -6.59
CA ARG A 61 -1.60 -8.29 -6.03
C ARG A 61 -1.76 -7.59 -4.66
N ARG A 62 -2.82 -6.79 -4.50
CA ARG A 62 -3.11 -6.12 -3.24
C ARG A 62 -3.49 -7.12 -2.14
N ILE A 63 -4.25 -8.17 -2.46
CA ILE A 63 -4.57 -9.26 -1.53
C ILE A 63 -3.30 -10.01 -1.12
N GLU A 64 -2.43 -10.34 -2.06
CA GLU A 64 -1.15 -11.01 -1.76
C GLU A 64 -0.30 -10.20 -0.79
N GLU A 65 -0.19 -8.88 -1.00
CA GLU A 65 0.55 -7.99 -0.12
C GLU A 65 -0.08 -7.89 1.28
N LEU A 66 -1.42 -7.82 1.37
CA LEU A 66 -2.13 -7.79 2.65
C LEU A 66 -1.99 -9.12 3.40
N GLU A 67 -2.07 -10.26 2.70
CA GLU A 67 -1.83 -11.58 3.29
C GLU A 67 -0.39 -11.75 3.78
N ARG A 68 0.59 -11.20 3.05
CA ARG A 68 1.97 -11.16 3.51
C ARG A 68 2.10 -10.38 4.80
N ARG A 69 1.51 -9.17 4.86
CA ARG A 69 1.53 -8.30 6.05
C ARG A 69 0.86 -8.95 7.26
N ARG A 70 -0.24 -9.65 7.05
CA ARG A 70 -0.98 -10.38 8.08
C ARG A 70 -0.16 -11.51 8.72
N ARG A 71 0.74 -12.13 7.96
CA ARG A 71 1.64 -13.20 8.45
C ARG A 71 2.88 -12.65 9.15
N LEU A 72 3.23 -11.40 8.87
CA LEU A 72 4.40 -10.76 9.45
C LEU A 72 4.08 -10.32 10.89
N PRO A 73 4.97 -10.56 11.86
CA PRO A 73 4.78 -10.05 13.21
C PRO A 73 4.81 -8.52 13.17
N SER A 74 3.88 -7.87 13.88
CA SER A 74 3.82 -6.41 14.02
C SER A 74 4.87 -5.92 15.02
N THR A 75 6.14 -6.18 14.68
CA THR A 75 7.31 -5.65 15.36
C THR A 75 7.72 -4.34 14.70
N PRO A 76 8.21 -3.34 15.46
CA PRO A 76 8.64 -2.07 14.90
C PRO A 76 9.75 -2.21 13.83
N GLU A 77 10.58 -3.25 13.89
CA GLU A 77 11.60 -3.58 12.89
C GLU A 77 10.99 -3.99 11.56
N THR A 78 9.98 -4.87 11.60
CA THR A 78 9.24 -5.33 10.43
C THR A 78 8.42 -4.20 9.81
N GLU A 79 7.81 -3.34 10.63
CA GLU A 79 7.12 -2.15 10.16
C GLU A 79 8.08 -1.16 9.47
N LEU A 80 9.28 -0.99 10.02
CA LEU A 80 10.32 -0.16 9.41
C LEU A 80 10.77 -0.72 8.06
N ALA A 81 10.95 -2.03 7.95
CA ALA A 81 11.31 -2.70 6.71
C ALA A 81 10.24 -2.48 5.62
N LEU A 82 8.96 -2.70 5.97
CA LEU A 82 7.82 -2.45 5.08
C LEU A 82 7.70 -0.97 4.68
N ALA A 83 7.97 -0.05 5.63
CA ALA A 83 7.94 1.38 5.35
C ALA A 83 9.04 1.81 4.36
N ARG A 84 10.24 1.22 4.47
CA ARG A 84 11.35 1.46 3.52
C ARG A 84 11.05 0.87 2.15
N GLU A 85 10.47 -0.33 2.08
CA GLU A 85 10.02 -0.95 0.83
C GLU A 85 9.00 -0.04 0.12
N LYS A 86 8.02 0.48 0.86
CA LYS A 86 7.02 1.39 0.31
C LYS A 86 7.64 2.70 -0.19
N LEU A 87 8.63 3.24 0.51
CA LEU A 87 9.37 4.42 0.05
C LEU A 87 10.09 4.14 -1.28
N ALA A 88 10.71 2.98 -1.44
CA ALA A 88 11.39 2.59 -2.68
C ALA A 88 10.39 2.47 -3.85
N GLU A 89 9.21 1.91 -3.62
CA GLU A 89 8.13 1.86 -4.61
C GLU A 89 7.65 3.27 -4.99
N LEU A 90 7.40 4.14 -3.99
CA LEU A 90 6.97 5.52 -4.21
C LEU A 90 8.03 6.32 -4.98
N LYS A 91 9.31 6.12 -4.73
CA LYS A 91 10.40 6.75 -5.51
C LYS A 91 10.45 6.29 -6.97
N ARG A 92 10.02 5.05 -7.26
CA ARG A 92 9.95 4.52 -8.64
C ARG A 92 8.74 5.02 -9.41
N THR A 93 7.62 5.22 -8.72
CA THR A 93 6.31 5.50 -9.32
C THR A 93 5.92 6.97 -9.26
N CYS A 94 6.41 7.72 -8.28
CA CYS A 94 6.12 9.14 -8.09
C CYS A 94 7.37 10.00 -8.33
N LYS A 95 7.16 11.23 -8.81
CA LYS A 95 8.24 12.24 -8.89
C LYS A 95 8.76 12.55 -7.48
N GLU A 96 10.06 12.83 -7.37
CA GLU A 96 10.81 12.93 -6.11
C GLU A 96 10.22 13.91 -5.05
N LYS A 97 9.45 14.91 -5.49
CA LYS A 97 8.75 15.88 -4.63
C LYS A 97 7.31 15.53 -4.27
N HIS A 98 6.86 14.31 -4.56
CA HIS A 98 5.48 13.91 -4.30
C HIS A 98 5.21 13.91 -2.78
N PRO A 99 4.10 14.50 -2.30
CA PRO A 99 3.81 14.60 -0.86
C PRO A 99 3.77 13.23 -0.16
N ALA A 100 3.42 12.16 -0.89
CA ALA A 100 3.48 10.79 -0.36
C ALA A 100 4.91 10.33 0.01
N ILE A 101 5.94 10.77 -0.70
CA ILE A 101 7.35 10.46 -0.37
C ILE A 101 7.73 11.13 0.95
N GLN A 102 7.32 12.38 1.15
CA GLN A 102 7.60 13.14 2.38
C GLN A 102 6.87 12.55 3.59
N ALA A 103 5.60 12.20 3.43
CA ALA A 103 4.82 11.51 4.45
C ALA A 103 5.47 10.16 4.84
N GLN A 104 5.96 9.41 3.84
CA GLN A 104 6.60 8.12 4.07
C GLN A 104 7.97 8.25 4.76
N LEU A 105 8.75 9.30 4.44
CA LEU A 105 10.01 9.60 5.13
C LEU A 105 9.79 9.98 6.59
N ALA A 106 8.79 10.82 6.88
CA ALA A 106 8.43 11.16 8.26
C ALA A 106 8.03 9.93 9.07
N ARG A 107 7.33 8.98 8.43
CA ARG A 107 6.96 7.70 9.06
C ARG A 107 8.16 6.83 9.39
N ILE A 108 9.11 6.71 8.48
CA ILE A 108 10.36 5.97 8.72
C ILE A 108 11.11 6.58 9.91
N ALA A 109 11.22 7.90 9.97
CA ALA A 109 11.88 8.59 11.08
C ALA A 109 11.16 8.38 12.42
N GLU A 110 9.83 8.28 12.44
CA GLU A 110 9.06 7.96 13.65
C GLU A 110 9.34 6.52 14.13
N LEU A 111 9.35 5.56 13.20
CA LEU A 111 9.63 4.15 13.49
C LEU A 111 11.06 3.95 13.99
N GLU A 112 12.03 4.63 13.38
CA GLU A 112 13.44 4.61 13.84
C GLU A 112 13.59 5.17 15.26
N ARG A 113 12.85 6.23 15.61
CA ARG A 113 12.84 6.73 17.00
C ARG A 113 12.24 5.72 17.97
N LYS A 114 11.12 5.08 17.62
CA LYS A 114 10.49 4.06 18.47
C LYS A 114 11.43 2.91 18.77
N LEU A 115 12.19 2.46 17.77
CA LEU A 115 13.22 1.43 17.94
C LEU A 115 14.36 1.89 18.87
N GLN A 116 14.80 3.14 18.75
CA GLN A 116 15.84 3.70 19.64
C GLN A 116 15.34 3.91 21.08
N THR A 117 14.05 4.19 21.27
CA THR A 117 13.44 4.38 22.59
C THR A 117 12.94 3.10 23.25
N THR A 118 13.00 1.96 22.57
CA THR A 118 12.75 0.66 23.21
C THR A 118 14.06 0.27 23.91
N PRO A 119 14.22 0.52 25.22
CA PRO A 119 15.46 0.14 25.88
C PRO A 119 15.59 -1.37 25.75
N ALA A 120 16.74 -1.83 25.25
CA ALA A 120 17.15 -3.21 25.43
C ALA A 120 17.16 -3.47 26.94
N HIS A 121 16.10 -4.11 27.45
CA HIS A 121 16.09 -4.54 28.84
C HIS A 121 16.99 -5.79 28.91
N PRO A 122 18.08 -5.77 29.70
CA PRO A 122 18.99 -6.91 29.85
C PRO A 122 18.31 -8.13 30.48
#